data_AF-A0A3D3LSR8-F1
#
_entry.id   AF-A0A3D3LSR8-F1
#
_cell.length_a   1.000
_cell.length_b   1.000
_cell.length_c   1.000
_cell.angle_alpha   90.00
_cell.angle_beta   90.00
_cell.angle_gamma   90.00
#
_symmetry.space_group_name_H-M   'P 1'
#
loop_
_entity.id
_entity.type
_entity.pdbx_description
1 polymer ?
#
loop_
_entity_poly.entity_id
_entity_poly.type
_entity_poly.pdbx_seq_one_letter_code
_entity_poly.pdbx_strand_id
1 'polypeptide(L)' 'KNIFYPVTENQLFSITLDKFLADRFVEGTCPICGYEEARGDQCENCGNSLNPLELINPKAKPT' A
#
# COMPACT_ATOMS: atom_id res chain seq x y z
N LYS A 1 -8.91 -0.31 32.33
CA LYS A 1 -7.87 -1.22 31.79
C LYS A 1 -7.22 -0.53 30.61
N ASN A 2 -5.93 -0.21 30.68
CA ASN A 2 -5.15 0.22 29.50
C ASN A 2 -4.87 -1.03 28.65
N ILE A 3 -5.46 -1.10 27.46
CA ILE A 3 -5.35 -2.24 26.53
C ILE A 3 -4.45 -1.96 25.32
N PHE A 4 -3.67 -0.87 25.37
CA PHE A 4 -2.80 -0.45 24.28
C PHE A 4 -1.33 -0.64 24.64
N TYR A 5 -0.54 -1.13 23.67
CA TYR A 5 0.91 -1.19 23.72
C TYR A 5 1.48 -0.65 22.40
N PRO A 6 2.61 0.08 22.42
CA PRO A 6 3.24 0.58 21.20
C PRO A 6 3.84 -0.58 20.40
N VAL A 7 3.73 -0.49 19.08
CA VAL A 7 4.35 -1.42 18.11
C VAL A 7 5.12 -0.63 17.06
N THR A 8 6.13 -1.26 16.47
CA THR A 8 6.90 -0.71 15.34
C THR A 8 6.70 -1.62 14.15
N GLU A 9 6.34 -1.02 13.00
CA GLU A 9 6.05 -1.73 11.76
C GLU A 9 6.67 -1.02 10.56
N ASN A 10 6.82 -1.73 9.45
CA ASN A 10 7.34 -1.17 8.20
C ASN A 10 6.18 -0.63 7.37
N GLN A 11 6.33 0.60 6.87
CA GLN A 11 5.35 1.26 6.02
C GLN A 11 6.04 1.98 4.85
N LEU A 12 5.29 2.23 3.77
CA LEU A 12 5.82 2.99 2.65
C LEU A 12 5.94 4.47 3.01
N PHE A 13 7.11 5.04 2.75
CA PHE A 13 7.41 6.44 2.96
C PHE A 13 7.52 7.17 1.61
N SER A 14 6.75 8.24 1.45
CA SER A 14 6.84 9.11 0.28
C SER A 14 7.85 10.21 0.54
N ILE A 15 8.95 10.19 -0.23
CA ILE A 15 9.98 11.25 -0.18
C ILE A 15 9.42 12.58 -0.69
N THR A 16 8.52 12.54 -1.68
CA THR A 16 7.93 13.76 -2.28
C THR A 16 6.92 14.44 -1.37
N LEU A 17 6.21 13.68 -0.53
CA LEU A 17 5.23 14.20 0.41
C LEU A 17 5.75 14.27 1.86
N ASP A 18 6.99 13.83 2.09
CA ASP A 18 7.66 13.73 3.39
C ASP A 18 6.79 13.05 4.47
N LYS A 19 6.12 11.96 4.11
CA LYS A 19 5.19 11.25 5.01
C LYS A 19 5.07 9.77 4.72
N PHE A 20 4.70 9.02 5.76
CA PHE A 20 4.22 7.65 5.59
C PHE A 20 2.86 7.63 4.88
N LEU A 21 2.71 6.68 3.96
CA LEU A 21 1.50 6.47 3.20
C LEU A 21 0.68 5.37 3.86
N ALA A 22 -0.60 5.66 4.12
CA ALA A 22 -1.55 4.60 4.38
C ALA A 22 -1.80 3.81 3.09
N ASP A 23 -2.11 2.53 3.22
CA ASP A 23 -2.29 1.56 2.13
C ASP A 23 -3.18 2.08 1.00
N ARG A 24 -4.28 2.78 1.34
CA ARG A 24 -5.25 3.36 0.40
C ARG A 24 -4.67 4.40 -0.58
N PHE A 25 -3.51 4.99 -0.25
CA PHE A 25 -2.82 6.02 -1.04
C PHE A 25 -1.65 5.44 -1.84
N VAL A 26 -1.44 4.12 -1.76
CA VAL A 26 -0.43 3.40 -2.52
C VAL A 26 -1.12 2.76 -3.71
N GLU A 27 -0.64 3.05 -4.91
CA GLU A 27 -1.03 2.33 -6.12
C GLU A 27 0.19 1.69 -6.75
N GLY A 28 0.01 0.64 -7.52
CA GLY A 28 1.10 -0.01 -8.23
C GLY A 28 0.60 -1.15 -9.08
N THR A 29 1.54 -1.92 -9.59
CA THR A 29 1.24 -3.07 -10.43
C THR A 29 1.03 -4.31 -9.56
N CYS A 30 -0.08 -5.00 -9.79
CA CYS A 30 -0.43 -6.24 -9.10
C CYS A 30 0.64 -7.32 -9.38
N PRO A 31 1.26 -7.91 -8.36
CA PRO A 31 2.27 -8.95 -8.54
C PRO A 31 1.69 -10.27 -9.06
N ILE A 32 0.37 -10.46 -8.98
CA ILE A 32 -0.31 -11.70 -9.36
C ILE A 32 -0.75 -11.68 -10.82
N CYS A 33 -1.43 -10.62 -11.25
CA CYS A 33 -2.06 -10.55 -12.59
C CYS A 33 -1.48 -9.45 -13.50
N GLY A 34 -0.54 -8.63 -13.00
CA GLY A 34 0.09 -7.56 -13.78
C GLY A 34 -0.75 -6.30 -13.97
N TYR A 35 -1.86 -6.14 -13.26
CA TYR A 35 -2.71 -4.94 -13.36
C TYR A 35 -2.02 -3.70 -12.75
N GLU A 36 -1.77 -2.67 -13.55
CA GLU A 36 -0.91 -1.51 -13.20
C GLU A 36 -1.52 -0.51 -12.19
N GLU A 37 -2.81 -0.63 -11.91
CA GLU A 37 -3.56 0.28 -11.03
C GLU A 37 -4.12 -0.46 -9.80
N ALA A 38 -3.44 -1.51 -9.35
CA ALA A 38 -3.78 -2.16 -8.09
C ALA A 38 -3.56 -1.21 -6.92
N ARG A 39 -4.52 -1.17 -5.99
CA ARG A 39 -4.52 -0.22 -4.87
C ARG A 39 -4.13 -0.95 -3.61
N GLY A 40 -3.03 -0.55 -2.98
CA GLY A 40 -2.61 -1.01 -1.65
C GLY A 40 -2.84 -2.50 -1.40
N ASP A 41 -3.94 -2.79 -0.71
CA ASP A 41 -4.37 -4.09 -0.24
C ASP A 41 -5.35 -4.86 -1.15
N GLN A 42 -5.74 -4.30 -2.30
CA GLN A 42 -6.72 -4.91 -3.21
C GLN A 42 -6.41 -4.69 -4.70
N CYS A 43 -6.52 -5.77 -5.47
CA CYS A 43 -6.56 -5.70 -6.93
C CYS A 43 -8.00 -5.70 -7.45
N GLU A 44 -8.43 -4.63 -8.12
CA GLU A 44 -9.76 -4.58 -8.75
C GLU A 44 -9.90 -5.50 -9.97
N ASN A 45 -8.78 -5.88 -10.61
CA ASN A 45 -8.80 -6.74 -11.79
C ASN A 45 -8.97 -8.23 -11.44
N CYS A 46 -8.17 -8.76 -10.50
CA CYS A 46 -8.22 -10.19 -10.15
C CYS A 46 -8.92 -10.48 -8.81
N GLY A 47 -9.34 -9.45 -8.07
CA GLY A 47 -10.06 -9.58 -6.80
C GLY A 47 -9.21 -10.06 -5.61
N ASN A 48 -7.91 -10.28 -5.80
CA ASN A 48 -7.02 -10.73 -4.72
C ASN A 48 -6.72 -9.61 -3.73
N SER A 49 -6.58 -9.99 -2.46
CA SER A 49 -5.95 -9.17 -1.44
C SER A 49 -4.44 -9.13 -1.66
N LEU A 50 -3.88 -7.93 -1.60
CA LEU A 50 -2.46 -7.66 -1.81
C LEU A 50 -1.84 -7.10 -0.53
N ASN A 51 -0.51 -7.06 -0.49
CA ASN A 51 0.22 -6.25 0.46
C ASN A 51 0.80 -5.02 -0.28
N PRO A 52 0.58 -3.78 0.20
CA PRO A 52 1.16 -2.59 -0.42
C PRO A 52 2.67 -2.65 -0.58
N LEU A 53 3.38 -3.33 0.33
CA LEU A 53 4.83 -3.53 0.28
C LEU A 53 5.27 -4.47 -0.86
N GLU A 54 4.36 -5.27 -1.40
CA GLU A 54 4.61 -6.23 -2.48
C GLU A 54 4.14 -5.72 -3.85
N LEU A 55 3.54 -4.53 -3.92
CA LEU A 55 3.18 -3.91 -5.19
C LEU A 55 4.43 -3.62 -6.02
N ILE A 56 4.36 -3.93 -7.31
CA ILE A 56 5.43 -3.63 -8.25
C ILE A 56 5.32 -2.15 -8.66
N ASN A 57 6.44 -1.43 -8.63
CA ASN A 57 6.49 0.02 -8.92
C ASN A 57 5.43 0.84 -8.14
N PRO A 58 5.45 0.79 -6.80
CA PRO A 58 4.48 1.50 -5.99
C PRO A 58 4.65 3.02 -6.16
N LYS A 59 3.54 3.72 -6.35
CA LYS A 59 3.42 5.16 -6.52
C LYS A 59 2.43 5.72 -5.50
N ALA A 60 2.73 6.90 -4.99
CA ALA A 60 1.79 7.65 -4.18
C ALA A 60 0.70 8.23 -5.08
N LYS A 61 -0.57 7.93 -4.80
CA LYS A 61 -1.71 8.62 -5.43
C LYS A 61 -2.27 9.66 -4.47
N PRO A 62 -1.93 10.95 -4.63
CA PRO A 62 -2.66 12.01 -3.97
C PRO A 62 -4.07 12.03 -4.56
N THR A 63 -5.07 11.98 -3.69
CA THR A 63 -6.49 12.13 -4.05
C THR A 63 -6.76 13.44 -4.80
#